data_AF-A0A8T7CNV8-F1
#
_entry.id   AF-A0A8T7CNV8-F1
#
_cell.length_a   1.000
_cell.length_b   1.000
_cell.length_c   1.000
_cell.angle_alpha   90.00
_cell.angle_beta   90.00
_cell.angle_gamma   90.00
#
_symmetry.space_group_name_H-M   'P 1'
#
loop_
_entity.id
_entity.type
_entity.pdbx_description
1 polymer ?
#
loop_
_entity_poly.entity_id
_entity_poly.type
_entity_poly.pdbx_seq_one_letter_code
_entity_poly.pdbx_strand_id
1 'polypeptide(L)' 'MPYFVYRFLPENQKKPLELQDSYEGYREAKQKVKDMRAAYPDEDLNNFRLVFADNERQARILLTTRREKPQIEEWEA' A
#
# COMPACT_ATOMS: atom_id res chain seq x y z
N MET A 1 3.66 3.51 -15.89
CA MET A 1 3.91 3.35 -14.44
C MET A 1 2.68 2.69 -13.83
N PRO A 2 2.78 1.42 -13.39
CA PRO A 2 1.65 0.69 -12.83
C PRO A 2 1.38 1.00 -11.34
N TYR A 3 0.21 0.59 -10.89
CA TYR A 3 -0.22 0.53 -9.51
C TYR A 3 -0.06 -0.89 -8.99
N PHE A 4 0.58 -1.03 -7.84
CA PHE A 4 0.74 -2.30 -7.13
C PHE A 4 -0.18 -2.33 -5.91
N VAL A 5 -0.86 -3.46 -5.73
CA VAL A 5 -1.72 -3.70 -4.57
C VAL A 5 -1.01 -4.67 -3.64
N TYR A 6 -0.82 -4.24 -2.39
CA TYR A 6 -0.19 -5.02 -1.34
C TYR A 6 -1.15 -5.25 -0.18
N ARG A 7 -0.99 -6.41 0.45
CA ARG A 7 -1.59 -6.75 1.73
C ARG A 7 -0.50 -6.81 2.79
N PHE A 8 -0.70 -6.08 3.88
CA PHE A 8 0.08 -6.15 5.09
C PHE A 8 -0.48 -7.27 5.96
N LEU A 9 0.37 -8.23 6.27
CA LEU A 9 0.05 -9.32 7.18
C LEU A 9 0.56 -8.95 8.58
N PRO A 10 -0.09 -9.44 9.65
CA PRO A 10 0.32 -9.14 11.02
C PRO A 10 1.78 -9.54 11.27
N GLU A 11 2.45 -8.80 12.17
CA GLU A 11 3.91 -8.86 12.44
C GLU A 11 4.48 -10.26 12.74
N ASN A 12 3.64 -11.23 13.12
CA ASN A 12 4.05 -12.61 13.35
C ASN A 12 4.43 -13.39 12.08
N GLN A 13 4.29 -12.80 10.88
CA GLN A 13 4.66 -13.46 9.62
C GLN A 13 6.06 -13.08 9.13
N LYS A 14 6.82 -14.07 8.64
CA LYS A 14 8.16 -13.88 8.03
C LYS A 14 8.15 -12.95 6.81
N LYS A 15 6.99 -12.75 6.17
CA LYS A 15 6.79 -11.84 5.05
C LYS A 15 5.59 -10.94 5.36
N PRO A 16 5.79 -9.79 6.02
CA PRO A 16 4.70 -8.91 6.42
C PRO A 16 4.07 -8.17 5.24
N LEU A 17 4.66 -8.22 4.04
CA LEU A 17 4.11 -7.66 2.81
C LEU A 17 3.91 -8.76 1.77
N GLU A 18 2.68 -8.91 1.31
CA GLU A 18 2.31 -9.80 0.21
C GLU A 18 1.82 -8.98 -0.98
N LEU A 19 2.49 -9.10 -2.12
CA LEU A 19 2.02 -8.54 -3.38
C LEU A 19 0.80 -9.36 -3.82
N GLN A 20 -0.31 -8.68 -4.07
CA GLN A 20 -1.52 -9.32 -4.57
C GLN A 20 -1.57 -9.27 -6.08
N ASP A 21 -1.38 -8.08 -6.65
CA ASP A 21 -1.46 -7.86 -8.09
C ASP A 21 -0.90 -6.50 -8.52
N SER A 22 -0.71 -6.30 -9.82
CA SER A 22 -0.35 -5.02 -10.44
C SER A 22 -1.29 -4.66 -11.59
N TYR A 23 -1.58 -3.36 -11.70
CA TYR A 23 -2.53 -2.83 -12.68
C TYR A 23 -1.97 -1.59 -13.34
N GLU A 24 -2.23 -1.38 -14.63
CA GLU A 24 -1.82 -0.15 -15.31
C GLU A 24 -2.75 1.02 -14.97
N GLY A 25 -4.02 0.73 -14.65
CA GLY A 25 -5.04 1.71 -14.29
C GLY A 25 -5.28 1.86 -12.79
N TYR A 26 -5.36 3.11 -12.33
CA TYR A 26 -5.75 3.43 -10.95
C TYR A 26 -7.14 2.88 -10.58
N ARG A 27 -8.08 2.93 -11.54
CA ARG A 27 -9.47 2.48 -11.32
C ARG A 27 -9.52 0.99 -11.00
N GLU A 28 -8.77 0.18 -11.73
CA GLU A 28 -8.69 -1.27 -11.55
C GLU A 28 -8.04 -1.62 -10.21
N ALA A 29 -6.89 -0.99 -9.92
CA ALA A 29 -6.20 -1.17 -8.65
C ALA A 29 -7.05 -0.79 -7.44
N LYS A 30 -7.78 0.34 -7.52
CA LYS A 30 -8.69 0.78 -6.46
C LYS A 30 -9.86 -0.19 -6.27
N GLN A 31 -10.43 -0.68 -7.37
CA GLN A 31 -11.52 -1.66 -7.30
C GLN A 31 -11.03 -2.95 -6.64
N LYS A 32 -9.85 -3.45 -7.00
CA LYS A 32 -9.26 -4.64 -6.36
C LYS A 32 -9.09 -4.46 -4.86
N VAL A 33 -8.55 -3.33 -4.40
CA VAL A 33 -8.43 -3.03 -2.96
C VAL A 33 -9.79 -3.02 -2.27
N LYS A 34 -10.81 -2.48 -2.91
CA LYS A 34 -12.19 -2.47 -2.39
C LYS A 34 -12.75 -3.88 -2.29
N ASP A 35 -12.54 -4.71 -3.31
CA ASP A 35 -12.99 -6.10 -3.33
C ASP A 35 -12.28 -6.93 -2.27
N MET A 36 -10.98 -6.73 -2.09
CA MET A 36 -10.21 -7.38 -1.01
C MET A 36 -10.73 -6.99 0.38
N ARG A 37 -11.00 -5.70 0.60
CA ARG A 37 -11.61 -5.23 1.85
C ARG A 37 -12.99 -5.83 2.09
N ALA A 38 -13.77 -6.04 1.03
CA ALA A 38 -15.08 -6.68 1.13
C ALA A 38 -14.96 -8.19 1.40
N ALA A 39 -13.92 -8.85 0.85
CA ALA A 39 -13.64 -10.27 1.06
C ALA A 39 -13.08 -10.58 2.46
N TYR A 40 -12.44 -9.61 3.11
CA TYR A 40 -11.87 -9.73 4.46
C TYR A 40 -12.46 -8.67 5.41
N PRO A 41 -13.75 -8.79 5.78
CA PRO A 41 -14.42 -7.80 6.64
C PRO A 41 -13.88 -7.78 8.07
N ASP A 42 -13.31 -8.89 8.54
CA ASP A 42 -12.71 -9.03 9.88
C ASP A 42 -11.27 -8.50 9.97
N GLU A 43 -10.66 -8.12 8.84
CA GLU A 43 -9.32 -7.53 8.83
C GLU A 43 -9.36 -6.00 8.77
N ASP A 44 -8.34 -5.39 9.37
CA ASP A 44 -8.14 -3.95 9.26
C ASP A 44 -8.04 -3.53 7.79
N LEU A 45 -8.89 -2.58 7.39
CA LEU A 45 -8.86 -2.00 6.03
C LEU A 45 -7.50 -1.36 5.70
N ASN A 46 -6.75 -1.01 6.75
CA ASN A 46 -5.38 -0.50 6.71
C ASN A 46 -4.35 -1.54 6.26
N ASN A 47 -4.70 -2.83 6.29
CA ASN A 47 -3.85 -3.91 5.80
C ASN A 47 -3.73 -3.87 4.27
N PHE A 48 -4.71 -3.31 3.56
CA PHE A 48 -4.67 -3.22 2.10
C PHE A 48 -4.16 -1.85 1.66
N ARG A 49 -3.04 -1.84 0.93
CA ARG A 49 -2.35 -0.63 0.48
C ARG A 49 -2.09 -0.67 -1.01
N LEU A 50 -2.29 0.49 -1.64
CA LEU A 50 -2.05 0.72 -3.06
C LEU A 50 -0.87 1.67 -3.21
N VAL A 51 0.08 1.30 -4.06
CA VAL A 51 1.28 2.08 -4.34
C VAL A 51 1.48 2.23 -5.83
N PHE A 52 1.84 3.43 -6.25
CA PHE A 52 2.25 3.73 -7.61
C PHE A 52 3.78 3.64 -7.70
N ALA A 53 4.30 2.77 -8.56
CA ALA A 53 5.73 2.54 -8.69
C ALA A 53 6.09 2.04 -10.09
N ASP A 54 7.38 2.04 -10.43
CA ASP A 54 7.83 1.51 -11.72
C ASP A 54 7.91 -0.03 -11.74
N ASN A 55 8.21 -0.64 -10.60
CA ASN A 55 8.34 -2.09 -10.45
C ASN A 55 8.07 -2.51 -8.99
N GLU A 56 7.90 -3.83 -8.78
CA GLU A 56 7.65 -4.42 -7.46
C GLU A 56 8.72 -4.04 -6.42
N ARG A 57 10.00 -4.00 -6.84
CA ARG A 57 11.11 -3.65 -5.94
C ARG A 57 10.94 -2.23 -5.41
N GLN A 58 10.66 -1.28 -6.29
CA GLN A 58 10.39 0.10 -5.88
C GLN A 58 9.12 0.22 -5.05
N ALA A 59 8.07 -0.53 -5.39
CA ALA A 59 6.84 -0.53 -4.61
C ALA A 59 7.07 -0.98 -3.16
N ARG A 60 7.84 -2.07 -2.97
CA ARG A 60 8.25 -2.55 -1.64
C ARG A 60 9.05 -1.49 -0.89
N ILE A 61 10.04 -0.86 -1.53
CA ILE A 61 10.82 0.21 -0.93
C ILE A 61 9.89 1.33 -0.45
N LEU A 62 9.01 1.85 -1.31
CA LEU A 62 8.07 2.92 -0.97
C LEU A 62 7.13 2.56 0.20
N LEU A 63 6.78 1.27 0.35
CA LEU A 63 5.94 0.79 1.45
C LEU A 63 6.71 0.59 2.76
N THR A 64 7.98 0.19 2.70
CA THR A 64 8.82 -0.06 3.88
C THR A 64 9.60 1.17 4.35
N THR A 65 9.87 2.10 3.44
CA THR A 65 10.55 3.35 3.77
C THR A 65 9.61 4.19 4.63
N ARG A 66 9.97 4.34 5.91
CA ARG A 66 9.33 5.31 6.81
C ARG A 66 9.38 6.66 6.11
N ARG A 67 8.20 7.18 5.73
CA ARG A 67 8.09 8.59 5.35
C ARG A 67 8.45 9.41 6.59
N GLU A 68 9.62 10.02 6.58
CA GLU A 68 9.88 11.14 7.48
C GLU A 68 8.75 12.14 7.24
N LYS A 69 7.99 12.44 8.30
CA LYS A 69 6.90 13.40 8.20
C LYS A 69 7.50 14.69 7.63
N PRO A 70 6.86 15.37 6.66
CA PRO A 70 7.26 16.73 6.38
C PRO A 70 7.12 17.48 7.70
N GLN A 71 8.25 17.98 8.21
CA GLN A 71 8.26 18.88 9.33
C GLN A 71 7.52 20.11 8.82
N ILE A 72 6.24 20.23 9.19
CA ILE A 72 5.46 21.44 8.91
C ILE A 72 6.16 22.48 9.79
N GLU A 73 7.09 23.24 9.22
CA GLU A 73 7.58 24.44 9.85
C GLU A 73 6.37 25.39 9.92
N GLU A 74 5.77 25.46 11.11
CA GLU A 74 4.83 26.49 11.48
C GLU A 74 5.57 27.83 11.48
N TRP A 75 5.71 28.43 10.29
CA TRP A 75 6.10 29.82 10.14
C TRP A 75 4.88 30.69 10.51
N GLU A 76 4.57 30.82 11.80
CA GLU A 76 3.75 31.93 12.28
C GLU A 76 4.65 33.16 12.47
N ALA A 77 4.43 34.14 11.60
CA ALA A 77 5.00 35.49 11.67
C ALA A 77 4.05 36.44 12.41
#